data_AF-A0A7W0TEW1-F1
#
_entry.id   AF-A0A7W0TEW1-F1
#
_cell.length_a   1.000
_cell.length_b   1.000
_cell.length_c   1.000
_cell.angle_alpha   90.00
_cell.angle_beta   90.00
_cell.angle_gamma   90.00
#
_symmetry.space_group_name_H-M   'P 1'
#
loop_
_entity.id
_entity.type
_entity.pdbx_description
1 polymer ?
#
loop_
_entity_poly.entity_id
_entity_poly.type
_entity_poly.pdbx_seq_one_letter_code
_entity_poly.pdbx_strand_id
1 'polypeptide(L)'
;MSRRSLRPQLNQIRGWVRQGRTDAWIAHQLEVTVQQIQAFKREHGLEPDGEPGADGAGAGTDEVDLRASDDEAIAAELEAEDVRRAEQEAKAAEEAARKAAEAEAAEEAEAAKPKPKRTRARAGGRGRKRAAGPLEGTFDHGEEGYGLWLDPAVQDDPIYAEHWAGHRPVEVTIEENEIVIRRAGGGEDDDD
;
A
#
# COMPACT_ATOMS: atom_id res chain seq x y z
N MET A 1 8.45 -18.34 -31.87
CA MET A 1 8.15 -19.47 -30.96
C MET A 1 7.20 -20.43 -31.67
N SER A 2 7.66 -21.64 -32.00
CA SER A 2 6.80 -22.66 -32.63
C SER A 2 5.75 -23.11 -31.62
N ARG A 3 4.47 -23.11 -32.01
CA ARG A 3 3.36 -23.56 -31.14
C ARG A 3 3.51 -25.06 -30.90
N ARG A 4 4.06 -25.48 -29.75
CA ARG A 4 3.97 -26.89 -29.31
C ARG A 4 2.50 -27.23 -29.12
N SER A 5 2.08 -28.37 -29.68
CA SER A 5 0.72 -28.87 -29.51
C SER A 5 0.52 -29.30 -28.06
N LEU A 6 -0.48 -28.73 -27.38
CA LEU A 6 -0.85 -29.05 -25.99
C LEU A 6 -1.76 -30.29 -25.89
N ARG A 7 -2.25 -30.81 -27.03
CA ARG A 7 -3.16 -31.97 -27.07
C ARG A 7 -2.61 -33.23 -26.36
N PRO A 8 -1.32 -33.60 -26.47
CA PRO A 8 -0.76 -34.76 -25.75
C PRO A 8 -0.77 -34.59 -24.23
N GLN A 9 -0.80 -33.34 -23.74
CA GLN A 9 -0.71 -32.98 -22.32
C GLN A 9 -2.10 -32.74 -21.69
N LEU A 10 -3.19 -33.03 -22.40
CA LEU A 10 -4.57 -32.76 -21.94
C LEU A 10 -4.86 -33.37 -20.56
N ASN A 11 -4.50 -34.64 -20.35
CA ASN A 11 -4.74 -35.33 -19.07
C ASN A 11 -3.85 -34.78 -17.94
N GLN A 12 -2.66 -34.29 -18.28
CA GLN A 12 -1.73 -33.68 -17.33
C GLN A 12 -2.27 -32.31 -16.86
N ILE A 13 -2.73 -31.49 -17.80
CA ILE A 13 -3.37 -30.19 -17.50
C ILE A 13 -4.64 -30.40 -16.66
N ARG A 14 -5.48 -31.39 -16.99
CA ARG A 14 -6.65 -31.75 -16.16
C ARG A 14 -6.27 -32.10 -14.72
N GLY A 15 -5.22 -32.90 -14.55
CA GLY A 15 -4.72 -33.26 -13.21
C GLY A 15 -4.28 -32.04 -12.42
N TRP A 16 -3.54 -31.13 -13.05
CA TRP A 16 -3.06 -29.90 -12.41
C TRP A 16 -4.18 -28.90 -12.09
N VAL A 17 -5.16 -28.75 -12.97
CA VAL A 17 -6.35 -27.91 -12.71
C VAL A 17 -7.14 -28.46 -11.52
N ARG A 18 -7.34 -29.78 -11.43
CA ARG A 18 -8.00 -30.40 -10.26
C ARG A 18 -7.19 -30.25 -8.96
N GLN A 19 -5.88 -30.09 -9.07
CA GLN A 19 -4.99 -29.80 -7.94
C GLN A 19 -4.92 -28.31 -7.59
N GLY A 20 -5.68 -27.45 -8.28
CA GLY A 20 -5.69 -26.00 -8.03
C GLY A 20 -4.44 -25.25 -8.51
N ARG A 21 -3.67 -25.83 -9.45
CA ARG A 21 -2.49 -25.13 -10.02
C ARG A 21 -2.93 -24.00 -10.95
N THR A 22 -2.22 -22.89 -10.88
CA THR A 22 -2.52 -21.69 -11.68
C THR A 22 -2.05 -21.83 -13.13
N ASP A 23 -2.69 -21.10 -14.04
CA ASP A 23 -2.35 -21.12 -15.47
C ASP A 23 -0.93 -20.60 -15.75
N ALA A 24 -0.43 -19.67 -14.93
CA ALA A 24 0.96 -19.20 -14.97
C ALA A 24 1.96 -20.31 -14.64
N TRP A 25 1.64 -21.15 -13.65
CA TRP A 25 2.47 -22.30 -13.28
C TRP A 25 2.44 -23.38 -14.38
N ILE A 26 1.27 -23.69 -14.92
CA ILE A 26 1.12 -24.67 -16.02
C ILE A 26 1.86 -24.19 -17.28
N ALA A 27 1.75 -22.90 -17.60
CA ALA A 27 2.42 -22.28 -18.75
C ALA A 27 3.94 -22.37 -18.64
N HIS A 28 4.49 -22.06 -17.46
CA HIS A 28 5.93 -22.20 -17.19
C HIS A 28 6.40 -23.64 -17.39
N GLN A 29 5.66 -24.61 -16.84
CA GLN A 29 6.04 -26.03 -16.89
C GLN A 29 6.01 -26.63 -18.29
N LEU A 30 5.12 -26.13 -19.16
CA LEU A 30 4.98 -26.61 -20.54
C LEU A 30 5.75 -25.76 -21.55
N GLU A 31 6.50 -24.74 -21.08
CA GLU A 31 7.22 -23.76 -21.89
C GLU A 31 6.32 -23.07 -22.93
N VAL A 32 5.09 -22.73 -22.52
CA VAL A 32 4.11 -22.02 -23.34
C VAL A 32 3.67 -20.73 -22.66
N THR A 33 2.91 -19.92 -23.37
CA THR A 33 2.34 -18.69 -22.81
C THR A 33 1.07 -18.98 -22.01
N VAL A 34 0.78 -18.13 -21.03
CA VAL A 34 -0.45 -18.20 -20.23
C VAL A 34 -1.70 -18.14 -21.11
N GLN A 35 -1.69 -17.31 -22.15
CA GLN A 35 -2.78 -17.17 -23.10
C GLN A 35 -3.06 -18.47 -23.88
N GLN A 36 -2.03 -19.27 -24.18
CA GLN A 36 -2.19 -20.57 -24.83
C GLN A 36 -2.86 -21.59 -23.90
N ILE A 37 -2.52 -21.57 -22.61
CA ILE A 37 -3.18 -22.42 -21.61
C ILE A 37 -4.65 -22.01 -21.43
N GLN A 38 -4.94 -20.71 -21.33
CA GLN A 38 -6.32 -20.22 -21.23
C GLN A 38 -7.17 -20.57 -22.47
N ALA A 39 -6.62 -20.38 -23.68
CA ALA A 39 -7.29 -20.78 -24.91
C ALA A 39 -7.56 -22.30 -24.94
N PHE A 40 -6.57 -23.10 -24.55
CA PHE A 40 -6.69 -24.55 -24.46
C PHE A 40 -7.73 -24.99 -23.42
N LYS A 41 -7.81 -24.32 -22.26
CA LYS A 41 -8.82 -24.60 -21.23
C LYS A 41 -10.23 -24.29 -21.71
N ARG A 42 -10.45 -23.18 -22.43
CA ARG A 42 -11.75 -22.86 -23.05
C ARG A 42 -12.16 -23.90 -24.11
N GLU A 43 -11.22 -24.31 -24.96
CA GLU A 43 -11.48 -25.33 -25.99
C GLU A 43 -11.84 -26.71 -25.40
N HIS A 44 -11.33 -27.02 -24.21
CA HIS A 44 -11.50 -28.33 -23.56
C HIS A 44 -12.42 -28.34 -22.34
N GLY A 45 -13.09 -27.23 -22.02
CA GLY A 45 -14.01 -27.09 -20.89
C GLY A 45 -13.34 -27.31 -19.54
N LEU A 46 -12.14 -26.75 -19.35
CA LEU A 46 -11.31 -26.88 -18.16
C LEU A 46 -11.16 -25.56 -17.40
N GLU A 47 -12.05 -24.59 -17.61
CA GLU A 47 -12.09 -23.41 -16.75
C GLU A 47 -12.29 -23.86 -15.29
N PRO A 48 -11.58 -23.23 -14.34
CA PRO A 48 -11.89 -23.49 -12.94
C PRO A 48 -13.33 -23.05 -12.76
N ASP A 49 -14.20 -23.95 -12.29
CA ASP A 49 -15.50 -23.55 -11.78
C ASP A 49 -15.24 -22.50 -10.71
N GLY A 50 -15.35 -21.24 -11.11
CA GLY A 50 -15.40 -20.13 -10.20
C GLY A 50 -16.78 -20.15 -9.58
N GLU A 51 -16.95 -20.99 -8.56
CA GLU A 51 -17.69 -20.73 -7.32
C GLU A 51 -17.92 -22.03 -6.52
N PRO A 52 -17.73 -22.02 -5.19
CA PRO A 52 -18.44 -22.96 -4.35
C PRO A 52 -19.92 -22.55 -4.32
N GLY A 53 -20.70 -23.11 -5.25
CA GLY A 53 -22.16 -23.15 -5.18
C GLY A 53 -22.90 -22.06 -5.93
N ALA A 54 -23.20 -22.31 -7.22
CA ALA A 54 -24.30 -21.65 -7.92
C ALA A 54 -24.83 -22.48 -9.11
N ASP A 55 -24.96 -23.79 -8.96
CA ASP A 55 -25.68 -24.63 -9.91
C ASP A 55 -27.14 -24.79 -9.47
N GLY A 56 -28.01 -23.92 -9.98
CA GLY A 56 -29.43 -23.96 -9.63
C GLY A 56 -30.33 -23.07 -10.47
N ALA A 57 -30.11 -22.95 -11.77
CA ALA A 57 -31.06 -22.28 -12.67
C ALA A 57 -32.33 -23.14 -12.84
N GLY A 58 -33.28 -22.97 -11.91
CA GLY A 58 -34.62 -23.53 -11.92
C GLY A 58 -35.67 -22.41 -11.88
N ALA A 59 -36.47 -22.33 -12.94
CA ALA A 59 -37.66 -21.52 -13.14
C ALA A 59 -38.41 -20.99 -11.89
N GLY A 60 -38.50 -19.66 -11.80
CA GLY A 60 -39.71 -18.89 -11.51
C GLY A 60 -40.48 -19.15 -10.22
N THR A 61 -40.17 -18.38 -9.19
CA THR A 61 -41.09 -17.76 -8.22
C THR A 61 -40.43 -16.48 -7.69
N ASP A 62 -41.17 -15.50 -7.18
CA ASP A 62 -40.67 -14.28 -6.51
C ASP A 62 -39.58 -14.59 -5.44
N GLU A 63 -38.35 -14.77 -5.89
CA GLU A 63 -37.16 -14.91 -5.08
C GLU A 63 -36.49 -13.55 -5.13
N VAL A 64 -36.51 -12.86 -4.00
CA VAL A 64 -35.75 -11.62 -3.79
C VAL A 64 -34.32 -11.91 -4.23
N ASP A 65 -33.87 -11.30 -5.32
CA ASP A 65 -32.51 -11.44 -5.81
C ASP A 65 -31.58 -10.90 -4.72
N LEU A 66 -31.03 -11.83 -3.93
CA LEU A 66 -30.21 -11.53 -2.75
C LEU A 66 -29.02 -10.62 -3.12
N ARG A 67 -28.57 -10.70 -4.37
CA ARG A 67 -27.53 -9.83 -4.93
C ARG A 67 -27.98 -8.39 -5.07
N ALA A 68 -29.22 -8.14 -5.49
CA ALA A 68 -29.76 -6.79 -5.59
C ALA A 68 -29.93 -6.15 -4.19
N SER A 69 -30.33 -6.94 -3.19
CA SER A 69 -30.40 -6.46 -1.80
C SER A 69 -29.02 -6.14 -1.22
N ASP A 70 -28.00 -6.94 -1.53
CA ASP A 70 -26.63 -6.70 -1.08
C ASP A 70 -26.02 -5.48 -1.77
N ASP A 71 -26.25 -5.30 -3.08
CA ASP A 71 -25.80 -4.12 -3.84
C ASP A 71 -26.46 -2.83 -3.31
N GLU A 72 -27.75 -2.87 -2.95
CA GLU A 72 -28.44 -1.75 -2.32
C GLU A 72 -27.90 -1.42 -0.92
N ALA A 73 -27.56 -2.43 -0.12
CA ALA A 73 -26.96 -2.24 1.20
C ALA A 73 -25.57 -1.60 1.10
N ILE A 74 -24.75 -2.04 0.14
CA ILE A 74 -23.42 -1.48 -0.14
C ILE A 74 -23.55 -0.04 -0.64
N ALA A 75 -24.50 0.24 -1.54
CA ALA A 75 -24.74 1.60 -2.03
C ALA A 75 -25.16 2.56 -0.93
N ALA A 76 -26.06 2.12 -0.03
CA ALA A 76 -26.49 2.93 1.11
C ALA A 76 -25.36 3.18 2.13
N GLU A 77 -24.48 2.20 2.34
CA GLU A 77 -23.31 2.36 3.20
C GLU A 77 -22.28 3.35 2.61
N LEU A 78 -22.01 3.26 1.30
CA LEU A 78 -21.13 4.19 0.59
C LEU A 78 -21.67 5.64 0.62
N GLU A 79 -22.98 5.82 0.41
CA GLU A 79 -23.60 7.14 0.48
C GLU A 79 -23.55 7.71 1.91
N ALA A 80 -23.75 6.87 2.94
CA ALA A 80 -23.61 7.29 4.34
C ALA A 80 -22.16 7.65 4.70
N GLU A 81 -21.17 6.94 4.15
CA GLU A 81 -19.76 7.26 4.35
C GLU A 81 -19.39 8.59 3.66
N ASP A 82 -19.84 8.81 2.43
CA ASP A 82 -19.60 10.05 1.70
C ASP A 82 -20.21 11.25 2.43
N VAL A 83 -21.42 11.10 3.00
CA VAL A 83 -22.03 12.14 3.85
C VAL A 83 -21.19 12.39 5.10
N ARG A 84 -20.73 11.35 5.79
CA ARG A 84 -19.85 11.51 6.97
C ARG A 84 -18.52 12.18 6.60
N ARG A 85 -17.93 11.84 5.46
CA ARG A 85 -16.69 12.45 4.97
C ARG A 85 -16.91 13.93 4.64
N ALA A 86 -18.01 14.27 3.98
CA ALA A 86 -18.38 15.66 3.69
C ALA A 86 -18.63 16.48 4.97
N GLU A 87 -19.30 15.90 5.98
CA GLU A 87 -19.49 16.56 7.28
C GLU A 87 -18.17 16.77 8.03
N GLN A 88 -17.26 15.78 7.99
CA GLN A 88 -15.94 15.90 8.61
C GLN A 88 -15.09 16.98 7.91
N GLU A 89 -15.12 17.02 6.58
CA GLU A 89 -14.43 18.05 5.79
C GLU A 89 -15.00 19.44 6.08
N ALA A 90 -16.32 19.59 6.18
CA ALA A 90 -16.97 20.84 6.55
C ALA A 90 -16.57 21.29 7.97
N LYS A 91 -16.55 20.38 8.95
CA LYS A 91 -16.09 20.68 10.32
C LYS A 91 -14.60 21.07 10.36
N ALA A 92 -13.76 20.35 9.61
CA ALA A 92 -12.33 20.67 9.51
C ALA A 92 -12.10 22.04 8.86
N ALA A 93 -12.88 22.39 7.84
CA ALA A 93 -12.83 23.71 7.21
C ALA A 93 -13.29 24.83 8.17
N GLU A 94 -14.35 24.60 8.93
CA GLU A 94 -14.82 25.55 9.96
C GLU A 94 -13.79 25.74 11.08
N GLU A 95 -13.19 24.66 11.57
CA GLU A 95 -12.13 24.71 12.59
C GLU A 95 -10.88 25.43 12.07
N ALA A 96 -10.48 25.15 10.83
CA ALA A 96 -9.37 25.83 10.18
C ALA A 96 -9.64 27.34 10.04
N ALA A 97 -10.86 27.73 9.64
CA ALA A 97 -11.25 29.13 9.55
C ALA A 97 -11.24 29.82 10.93
N ARG A 98 -11.74 29.15 11.98
CA ARG A 98 -11.70 29.67 13.35
C ARG A 98 -10.28 29.85 13.85
N LYS A 99 -9.40 28.88 13.61
CA LYS A 99 -7.98 28.95 13.99
C LYS A 99 -7.23 30.05 13.24
N ALA A 100 -7.56 30.28 11.97
CA ALA A 100 -7.01 31.39 11.19
C ALA A 100 -7.43 32.75 11.77
N ALA A 101 -8.72 32.93 12.11
CA ALA A 101 -9.21 34.16 12.72
C ALA A 101 -8.61 34.41 14.12
N GLU A 102 -8.40 33.36 14.92
CA GLU A 102 -7.73 33.46 16.23
C GLU A 102 -6.25 33.86 16.10
N ALA A 103 -5.55 33.30 15.09
CA ALA A 103 -4.17 33.68 14.80
C ALA A 103 -4.05 35.14 14.34
N GLU A 104 -4.97 35.61 13.50
CA GLU A 104 -5.02 37.01 13.05
C GLU A 104 -5.29 37.98 14.22
N ALA A 105 -6.22 37.64 15.10
CA ALA A 105 -6.50 38.42 16.31
C ALA A 105 -5.31 38.44 17.30
N ALA A 106 -4.55 37.34 17.41
CA ALA A 106 -3.35 37.26 18.22
C ALA A 106 -2.20 38.13 17.66
N GLU A 107 -2.05 38.17 16.33
CA GLU A 107 -1.07 39.02 15.65
C GLU A 107 -1.40 40.52 15.84
N GLU A 108 -2.68 40.89 15.74
CA GLU A 108 -3.14 42.28 15.97
C GLU A 108 -2.92 42.71 17.45
N ALA A 109 -3.14 41.80 18.41
CA ALA A 109 -2.86 42.04 19.82
C ALA A 109 -1.35 42.13 20.16
N GLU A 110 -0.48 41.45 19.40
CA GLU A 110 0.98 41.56 19.55
C GLU A 110 1.51 42.89 18.97
N ALA A 111 0.93 43.38 17.87
CA ALA A 111 1.30 44.64 17.24
C ALA A 111 1.03 45.89 18.11
N ALA A 112 0.11 45.79 19.08
CA ALA A 112 -0.24 46.87 20.01
C ALA A 112 0.72 47.04 21.22
N LYS A 113 1.73 46.17 21.39
CA LYS A 113 2.72 46.29 22.48
C LYS A 113 3.95 47.11 22.06
N PRO A 114 4.39 48.12 22.85
CA PRO A 114 5.58 48.90 22.51
C PRO A 114 6.85 48.03 22.59
N LYS A 115 7.55 47.88 21.45
CA LYS A 115 8.75 47.05 21.30
C LYS A 115 9.92 47.57 22.14
N PRO A 116 10.55 46.75 23.01
CA PRO A 116 11.83 47.12 23.61
C PRO A 116 12.95 46.99 22.56
N LYS A 117 13.73 48.05 22.42
CA LYS A 117 14.90 48.17 21.55
C LYS A 117 15.99 47.22 22.05
N ARG A 118 16.09 46.02 21.45
CA ARG A 118 17.18 45.07 21.75
C ARG A 118 18.27 45.12 20.69
N THR A 119 19.47 45.26 21.21
CA THR A 119 20.76 45.43 20.58
C THR A 119 21.15 44.25 19.70
N ARG A 120 21.81 44.58 18.59
CA ARG A 120 22.53 43.65 17.70
C ARG A 120 23.48 42.77 18.51
N ALA A 121 23.26 41.47 18.50
CA ALA A 121 24.26 40.48 18.83
C ALA A 121 24.44 39.55 17.63
N ARG A 122 25.68 39.48 17.16
CA ARG A 122 26.18 38.52 16.19
C ARG A 122 26.05 37.11 16.77
N ALA A 123 25.45 36.18 16.03
CA ALA A 123 25.75 34.76 16.13
C ALA A 123 25.32 34.09 14.83
N GLY A 124 26.30 33.64 14.05
CA GLY A 124 26.06 32.81 12.89
C GLY A 124 25.49 31.46 13.33
N GLY A 125 24.43 31.05 12.67
CA GLY A 125 23.85 29.72 12.79
C GLY A 125 22.96 29.54 11.58
N ARG A 126 23.48 28.87 10.55
CA ARG A 126 22.70 28.50 9.37
C ARG A 126 21.57 27.60 9.87
N GLY A 127 20.38 28.17 10.02
CA GLY A 127 19.16 27.43 10.29
C GLY A 127 18.88 26.52 9.10
N ARG A 128 19.42 25.31 9.15
CA ARG A 128 18.98 24.21 8.30
C ARG A 128 17.54 23.95 8.73
N LYS A 129 16.59 24.38 7.89
CA LYS A 129 15.16 24.11 8.08
C LYS A 129 15.04 22.61 8.41
N ARG A 130 14.45 22.28 9.56
CA ARG A 130 14.11 20.89 9.85
C ARG A 130 13.18 20.42 8.75
N ALA A 131 13.58 19.38 8.02
CA ALA A 131 12.70 18.68 7.10
C ALA A 131 11.65 17.96 7.96
N ALA A 132 10.54 18.64 8.25
CA ALA A 132 9.39 18.08 8.97
C ALA A 132 8.34 17.54 7.98
N GLY A 133 8.78 17.07 6.81
CA GLY A 133 7.95 16.41 5.81
C GLY A 133 8.06 14.89 5.94
N PRO A 134 7.14 14.13 5.32
CA PRO A 134 7.28 12.68 5.22
C PRO A 134 8.62 12.33 4.57
N LEU A 135 9.37 11.42 5.18
CA LEU A 135 10.62 10.91 4.63
C LEU A 135 10.28 9.94 3.49
N GLU A 136 10.74 10.26 2.28
CA GLU A 136 10.48 9.45 1.10
C GLU A 136 11.67 8.54 0.79
N GLY A 137 11.36 7.33 0.32
CA GLY A 137 12.35 6.37 -0.17
C GLY A 137 11.85 5.68 -1.43
N THR A 138 12.75 5.43 -2.36
CA THR A 138 12.44 4.67 -3.60
C THR A 138 13.08 3.30 -3.51
N PHE A 139 12.27 2.29 -3.82
CA PHE A 139 12.74 0.92 -4.03
C PHE A 139 13.01 0.72 -5.51
N ASP A 140 14.27 0.46 -5.87
CA ASP A 140 14.69 0.27 -7.26
C ASP A 140 15.24 -1.15 -7.45
N HIS A 141 15.00 -1.72 -8.63
CA HIS A 141 15.49 -3.04 -9.01
C HIS A 141 16.48 -2.89 -10.17
N GLY A 142 17.76 -2.94 -9.83
CA GLY A 142 18.86 -2.91 -10.78
C GLY A 142 19.33 -4.32 -11.17
N GLU A 143 20.32 -4.39 -12.06
CA GLU A 143 20.93 -5.64 -12.53
C GLU A 143 21.66 -6.41 -11.42
N GLU A 144 21.96 -5.74 -10.30
CA GLU A 144 22.64 -6.29 -9.12
C GLU A 144 21.67 -6.64 -7.96
N GLY A 145 20.36 -6.49 -8.19
CA GLY A 145 19.31 -6.79 -7.21
C GLY A 145 18.51 -5.56 -6.76
N TYR A 146 17.89 -5.67 -5.58
CA TYR A 146 17.04 -4.63 -5.01
C TYR A 146 17.84 -3.62 -4.18
N GLY A 147 17.68 -2.33 -4.47
CA GLY A 147 18.29 -1.22 -3.74
C GLY A 147 17.23 -0.29 -3.15
N LEU A 148 17.38 0.03 -1.87
CA LEU A 148 16.58 1.06 -1.19
C LEU A 148 17.34 2.39 -1.21
N TRP A 149 16.78 3.39 -1.86
CA TRP A 149 17.29 4.75 -1.86
C TRP A 149 16.45 5.61 -0.94
N LEU A 150 17.07 6.22 0.05
CA LEU A 150 16.43 7.13 1.00
C LEU A 150 16.77 8.58 0.63
N ASP A 151 15.82 9.50 0.84
CA ASP A 151 16.08 10.93 0.69
C ASP A 151 17.30 11.35 1.57
N PRO A 152 18.23 12.18 1.04
CA PRO A 152 19.31 12.77 1.83
C PRO A 152 18.89 13.38 3.18
N ALA A 153 17.66 13.89 3.30
CA ALA A 153 17.11 14.45 4.54
C ALA A 153 17.04 13.42 5.69
N VAL A 154 16.95 12.12 5.38
CA VAL A 154 16.99 11.04 6.38
C VAL A 154 18.29 11.06 7.18
N GLN A 155 19.42 11.42 6.54
CA GLN A 155 20.72 11.49 7.23
C GLN A 155 20.79 12.62 8.26
N ASP A 156 19.97 13.66 8.08
CA ASP A 156 19.91 14.82 8.98
C ASP A 156 18.85 14.66 10.07
N ASP A 157 18.09 13.56 10.05
CA ASP A 157 17.06 13.29 11.03
C ASP A 157 17.69 12.92 12.40
N PRO A 158 17.25 13.56 13.51
CA PRO A 158 17.84 13.32 14.82
C PRO A 158 17.56 11.91 15.36
N ILE A 159 16.43 11.29 15.02
CA ILE A 159 16.07 9.91 15.38
C ILE A 159 16.97 8.95 14.60
N TYR A 160 17.15 9.22 13.29
CA TYR A 160 18.10 8.45 12.48
C TYR A 160 19.52 8.56 13.05
N ALA A 161 19.99 9.77 13.40
CA ALA A 161 21.30 9.96 13.99
C ALA A 161 21.43 9.28 15.38
N GLU A 162 20.40 9.31 16.22
CA GLU A 162 20.43 8.71 17.56
C GLU A 162 20.47 7.18 17.50
N HIS A 163 19.68 6.57 16.61
CA HIS A 163 19.53 5.12 16.56
C HIS A 163 20.44 4.43 15.53
N TRP A 164 20.95 5.16 14.53
CA TRP A 164 21.68 4.58 13.39
C TRP A 164 23.10 5.13 13.22
N ALA A 165 23.51 6.18 13.94
CA ALA A 165 24.90 6.64 13.85
C ALA A 165 25.88 5.58 14.36
N GLY A 166 26.62 4.97 13.43
CA GLY A 166 27.66 3.97 13.73
C GLY A 166 27.26 2.52 13.43
N HIS A 167 25.98 2.24 13.16
CA HIS A 167 25.52 0.91 12.77
C HIS A 167 25.58 0.78 11.24
N ARG A 168 26.40 -0.15 10.75
CA ARG A 168 26.67 -0.32 9.30
C ARG A 168 26.10 -1.57 8.64
N PRO A 169 25.57 -2.57 9.35
CA PRO A 169 24.77 -3.61 8.71
C PRO A 169 23.32 -3.62 9.22
N VAL A 170 22.38 -3.58 8.27
CA VAL A 170 20.93 -3.72 8.49
C VAL A 170 20.49 -4.99 7.78
N GLU A 171 19.70 -5.81 8.43
CA GLU A 171 19.06 -6.98 7.83
C GLU A 171 17.63 -6.61 7.46
N VAL A 172 17.29 -6.76 6.18
CA VAL A 172 15.94 -6.51 5.67
C VAL A 172 15.36 -7.85 5.24
N THR A 173 14.29 -8.28 5.92
CA THR A 173 13.51 -9.46 5.56
C THR A 173 12.25 -9.01 4.84
N ILE A 174 12.00 -9.56 3.66
CA ILE A 174 10.81 -9.29 2.85
C ILE A 174 9.97 -10.57 2.86
N GLU A 175 8.81 -10.50 3.51
CA GLU A 175 7.80 -11.56 3.54
C GLU A 175 6.64 -11.20 2.60
N GLU A 176 5.76 -12.16 2.30
CA GLU A 176 4.62 -11.94 1.40
C GLU A 176 3.68 -10.81 1.90
N ASN A 177 3.61 -10.61 3.23
CA ASN A 177 2.69 -9.67 3.86
C ASN A 177 3.36 -8.53 4.63
N GLU A 178 4.69 -8.54 4.82
CA GLU A 178 5.39 -7.51 5.60
C GLU A 178 6.87 -7.33 5.21
N ILE A 179 7.43 -6.16 5.51
CA ILE A 179 8.87 -5.86 5.38
C ILE A 179 9.41 -5.55 6.77
N VAL A 180 10.35 -6.37 7.25
CA VAL A 180 10.95 -6.23 8.58
C VAL A 180 12.40 -5.77 8.45
N ILE A 181 12.74 -4.66 9.09
CA ILE A 181 14.08 -4.08 9.10
C ILE A 181 14.67 -4.24 10.50
N ARG A 182 15.74 -5.03 10.64
CA ARG A 182 16.42 -5.29 11.92
C ARG A 182 17.88 -4.82 11.90
N ARG A 183 18.41 -4.46 13.07
CA ARG A 183 19.86 -4.25 13.23
C ARG A 183 20.56 -5.61 13.14
N ALA A 184 21.63 -5.70 12.36
CA ALA A 184 22.48 -6.89 12.42
C ALA A 184 23.22 -6.91 13.78
N GLY A 185 22.99 -7.95 14.59
CA GLY A 185 23.65 -8.15 15.90
C GLY A 185 22.88 -7.64 17.13
N GLY A 186 21.55 -7.70 17.12
CA GLY A 186 20.69 -7.33 18.28
C GLY A 186 20.05 -8.50 19.03
N GLY A 187 20.62 -9.71 18.94
CA GLY A 187 20.00 -10.95 19.44
C GLY A 187 20.44 -11.45 20.83
N GLU A 188 21.31 -10.74 21.53
CA GLU A 188 21.68 -11.07 22.91
C GLU A 188 21.65 -9.78 23.74
N ASP A 189 21.13 -9.89 24.98
CA ASP A 189 20.98 -8.85 26.01
C ASP A 189 19.54 -8.32 26.27
N ASP A 190 18.55 -9.21 26.40
CA ASP A 190 17.31 -8.92 27.14
C ASP A 190 16.81 -10.18 27.87
N ASP A 191 17.55 -10.59 28.90
CA ASP A 191 17.12 -11.53 29.95
C ASP A 191 18.02 -11.30 31.19
N ASP A 192 17.67 -10.32 32.04
CA ASP A 192 17.95 -10.31 33.50
C ASP A 192 16.93 -9.42 34.24
#